data_AF-A0A931D4B6-F1
#
_entry.id   AF-A0A931D4B6-F1
#
_cell.length_a   1.000
_cell.length_b   1.000
_cell.length_c   1.000
_cell.angle_alpha   90.00
_cell.angle_beta   90.00
_cell.angle_gamma   90.00
#
_symmetry.space_group_name_H-M   'P 1'
#
loop_
_entity.id
_entity.type
_entity.pdbx_description
1 polymer ?
#
loop_
_entity_poly.entity_id
_entity_poly.type
_entity_poly.pdbx_seq_one_letter_code
_entity_poly.pdbx_strand_id
1 'polypeptide(L)'
;MAQTQKDRDQATAERRNKAGEVELRHRVRPGILTILAELMEWGEHTERTECLQTLRLNVHALGRERAAALLQPPRHEIRISPTVARQLYQQGAEQAGRLDRQEQ
;
A
#
# COMPACT_ATOMS: atom_id res chain seq x y z
N MET A 1 21.70 -5.61 -43.80
CA MET A 1 20.33 -5.97 -43.37
C MET A 1 20.03 -5.18 -42.11
N ALA A 2 18.96 -4.40 -42.06
CA ALA A 2 18.55 -3.74 -40.81
C ALA A 2 18.12 -4.82 -39.80
N GLN A 3 18.56 -4.70 -38.55
CA GLN A 3 18.16 -5.64 -37.49
C GLN A 3 16.64 -5.66 -37.33
N THR A 4 16.08 -6.87 -37.23
CA THR A 4 14.66 -7.02 -36.95
C THR A 4 14.36 -6.51 -35.53
N GLN A 5 13.11 -6.09 -35.29
CA GLN A 5 12.70 -5.65 -33.94
C GLN A 5 12.92 -6.76 -32.90
N LYS A 6 12.66 -8.01 -33.29
CA LYS A 6 12.84 -9.20 -32.45
C LYS A 6 14.29 -9.39 -31.99
N ASP A 7 15.26 -9.20 -32.90
CA ASP A 7 16.69 -9.31 -32.56
C ASP A 7 17.13 -8.23 -31.57
N ARG A 8 16.58 -7.02 -31.69
CA ARG A 8 16.83 -5.89 -30.77
C ARG A 8 16.25 -6.13 -29.38
N ASP A 9 15.02 -6.64 -29.32
CA ASP A 9 14.34 -6.96 -28.06
C ASP A 9 15.09 -8.09 -27.32
N GLN A 10 15.53 -9.12 -28.06
CA GLN A 10 16.31 -10.23 -27.50
C GLN A 10 17.67 -9.75 -26.97
N ALA A 11 18.42 -8.96 -27.75
CA ALA A 11 19.70 -8.41 -27.28
C ALA A 11 19.53 -7.53 -26.04
N THR A 12 18.42 -6.80 -25.92
CA THR A 12 18.10 -6.00 -24.73
C THR A 12 17.77 -6.89 -23.53
N ALA A 13 16.96 -7.93 -23.72
CA ALA A 13 16.64 -8.90 -22.68
C ALA A 13 17.89 -9.62 -22.15
N GLU A 14 18.81 -10.01 -23.04
CA GLU A 14 20.09 -10.63 -22.68
C GLU A 14 20.96 -9.69 -21.83
N ARG A 15 21.02 -8.40 -22.17
CA ARG A 15 21.76 -7.40 -21.38
C ARG A 15 21.19 -7.26 -19.97
N ARG A 16 19.85 -7.20 -19.85
CA ARG A 16 19.16 -7.09 -18.55
C ARG A 16 19.40 -8.34 -17.70
N ASN A 17 19.29 -9.52 -18.28
CA ASN A 17 19.60 -10.78 -17.60
C ASN A 17 21.06 -10.83 -17.13
N LYS A 18 22.01 -10.38 -17.96
CA LYS A 18 23.42 -10.31 -17.59
C LYS A 18 23.67 -9.34 -16.42
N ALA A 19 22.93 -8.24 -16.35
CA ALA A 19 22.96 -7.29 -15.24
C ALA A 19 22.22 -7.79 -13.99
N GLY A 20 21.53 -8.93 -14.06
CA GLY A 20 20.68 -9.44 -12.97
C GLY A 20 19.44 -8.59 -12.72
N GLU A 21 19.03 -7.78 -13.70
CA GLU A 21 17.84 -6.95 -13.59
C GLU A 21 16.58 -7.83 -13.59
N VAL A 22 15.71 -7.59 -12.61
CA VAL A 22 14.41 -8.26 -12.50
C VAL A 22 13.30 -7.24 -12.72
N GLU A 23 12.40 -7.52 -13.66
CA GLU A 23 11.23 -6.68 -13.91
C GLU A 23 10.22 -6.78 -12.76
N LEU A 24 9.92 -5.64 -12.11
CA LEU A 24 8.85 -5.55 -11.11
C LEU A 24 7.58 -4.98 -11.75
N ARG A 25 6.59 -5.84 -12.04
CA ARG A 25 5.29 -5.42 -12.58
C ARG A 25 4.33 -5.03 -11.46
N HIS A 26 3.92 -3.77 -11.44
CA HIS A 26 3.03 -3.24 -10.40
C HIS A 26 1.69 -2.79 -11.01
N ARG A 27 0.59 -3.47 -10.63
CA ARG A 27 -0.78 -3.06 -10.99
C ARG A 27 -1.40 -2.34 -9.80
N VAL A 28 -1.84 -1.11 -10.01
CA VAL A 28 -2.33 -0.23 -8.93
C VAL A 28 -3.69 0.40 -9.26
N ARG A 29 -4.42 0.74 -8.20
CA ARG A 29 -5.68 1.50 -8.29
C ARG A 29 -5.40 3.01 -8.39
N PRO A 30 -6.34 3.83 -8.91
CA PRO A 30 -6.13 5.27 -9.06
C PRO A 30 -5.69 6.00 -7.79
N GLY A 31 -6.24 5.66 -6.62
CA GLY A 31 -5.85 6.30 -5.35
C GLY A 31 -4.36 6.11 -5.00
N ILE A 32 -3.76 4.97 -5.33
CA ILE A 32 -2.32 4.75 -5.13
C ILE A 32 -1.50 5.59 -6.11
N LEU A 33 -2.01 5.82 -7.33
CA LEU A 33 -1.34 6.70 -8.29
C LEU A 33 -1.35 8.16 -7.84
N THR A 34 -2.44 8.63 -7.23
CA THR A 34 -2.51 9.98 -6.65
C THR A 34 -1.45 10.14 -5.56
N ILE A 35 -1.38 9.19 -4.63
CA ILE A 35 -0.36 9.21 -3.56
C ILE A 35 1.06 9.20 -4.16
N LEU A 36 1.31 8.38 -5.18
CA LEU A 36 2.62 8.35 -5.83
C LEU A 36 2.96 9.68 -6.51
N ALA A 37 1.99 10.36 -7.13
CA ALA A 37 2.21 11.67 -7.75
C ALA A 37 2.57 12.74 -6.70
N GLU A 38 1.90 12.76 -5.55
CA GLU A 38 2.22 13.66 -4.43
C GLU A 38 3.65 13.39 -3.90
N LEU A 39 4.01 12.12 -3.72
CA LEU A 39 5.37 11.74 -3.29
C LEU A 39 6.43 12.15 -4.32
N MET A 40 6.12 12.05 -5.61
CA MET A 40 7.00 12.52 -6.67
C MET A 40 7.17 14.04 -6.62
N GLU A 41 6.12 14.79 -6.39
CA GLU A 41 6.17 16.25 -6.24
C GLU A 41 7.05 16.65 -5.05
N TRP A 42 6.87 16.01 -3.89
CA TRP A 42 7.66 16.30 -2.69
C TRP A 42 9.14 15.96 -2.85
N GLY A 43 9.44 14.91 -3.60
CA GLY A 43 10.81 14.46 -3.89
C GLY A 43 11.41 15.04 -5.16
N GLU A 44 10.70 15.93 -5.86
CA GLU A 44 11.08 16.48 -7.17
C GLU A 44 11.46 15.41 -8.23
N HIS A 45 10.80 14.25 -8.16
CA HIS A 45 11.06 13.13 -9.07
C HIS A 45 10.26 13.26 -10.37
N THR A 46 10.93 13.07 -11.51
CA THR A 46 10.28 13.05 -12.84
C THR A 46 9.76 11.65 -13.19
N GLU A 47 10.45 10.60 -12.72
CA GLU A 47 10.12 9.21 -13.04
C GLU A 47 9.57 8.44 -11.84
N ARG A 48 8.46 7.72 -12.05
CA ARG A 48 7.82 6.89 -11.00
C ARG A 48 8.77 5.84 -10.44
N THR A 49 9.54 5.18 -11.31
CA THR A 49 10.49 4.13 -10.93
C THR A 49 11.60 4.68 -10.05
N GLU A 50 12.07 5.90 -10.35
CA GLU A 50 13.06 6.60 -9.55
C GLU A 50 12.52 6.92 -8.16
N CYS A 51 11.32 7.52 -8.07
CA CYS A 51 10.65 7.79 -6.80
C CYS A 51 10.52 6.51 -5.96
N LEU A 52 10.07 5.40 -6.55
CA LEU A 52 9.93 4.11 -5.85
C LEU A 52 11.28 3.55 -5.38
N GLN A 53 12.34 3.71 -6.18
CA GLN A 53 13.69 3.29 -5.81
C GLN A 53 14.23 4.14 -4.64
N THR A 54 14.06 5.45 -4.70
CA THR A 54 14.43 6.37 -3.62
C THR A 54 13.70 6.05 -2.32
N LEU A 55 12.39 5.82 -2.39
CA LEU A 55 11.60 5.40 -1.22
C LEU A 55 12.13 4.09 -0.62
N ARG A 56 12.45 3.09 -1.45
CA ARG A 56 13.02 1.82 -0.99
C ARG A 56 14.37 2.01 -0.30
N LEU A 57 15.26 2.81 -0.89
CA LEU A 57 16.57 3.10 -0.34
C LEU A 57 16.47 3.82 1.00
N ASN A 58 15.61 4.83 1.08
CA ASN A 58 15.39 5.61 2.31
C ASN A 58 14.79 4.73 3.42
N VAL A 59 13.79 3.91 3.12
CA VAL A 59 13.22 2.96 4.10
C VAL A 59 14.28 1.98 4.60
N HIS A 60 15.14 1.46 3.73
CA HIS A 60 16.23 0.58 4.13
C HIS A 60 17.26 1.30 5.03
N ALA A 61 17.61 2.54 4.70
CA ALA A 61 18.58 3.35 5.44
C ALA A 61 18.14 3.66 6.89
N LEU A 62 16.83 3.67 7.16
CA LEU A 62 16.30 3.86 8.52
C LEU A 62 16.65 2.70 9.49
N GLY A 63 17.08 1.55 8.97
CA GLY A 63 17.34 0.35 9.76
C GLY A 63 16.06 -0.37 10.20
N ARG A 64 16.24 -1.63 10.65
CA ARG A 64 15.13 -2.58 10.88
C ARG A 64 14.00 -2.04 11.77
N GLU A 65 14.35 -1.45 12.91
CA GLU A 65 13.36 -1.03 13.90
C GLU A 65 12.47 0.10 13.40
N ARG A 66 13.07 1.13 12.80
CA ARG A 66 12.33 2.29 12.30
C ARG A 66 11.57 1.96 11.01
N ALA A 67 12.17 1.14 10.13
CA ALA A 67 11.51 0.67 8.92
C ALA A 67 10.28 -0.21 9.22
N ALA A 68 10.27 -0.93 10.35
CA ALA A 68 9.17 -1.81 10.71
C ALA A 68 7.82 -1.07 10.80
N ALA A 69 7.80 0.15 11.32
CA ALA A 69 6.58 0.95 11.41
C ALA A 69 6.02 1.35 10.03
N LEU A 70 6.90 1.61 9.05
CA LEU A 70 6.52 2.02 7.69
C LEU A 70 6.06 0.84 6.82
N LEU A 71 6.55 -0.37 7.13
CA LEU A 71 6.21 -1.60 6.40
C LEU A 71 4.98 -2.31 6.97
N GLN A 72 4.50 -1.89 8.14
CA GLN A 72 3.24 -2.40 8.68
C GLN A 72 2.07 -1.75 7.93
N PRO A 73 1.12 -2.54 7.37
CA PRO A 73 -0.06 -1.97 6.76
C PRO A 73 -0.81 -1.14 7.81
N PRO A 74 -1.38 0.02 7.45
CA PRO A 74 -2.09 0.87 8.39
C PRO A 74 -3.24 0.08 9.02
N ARG A 75 -3.06 -0.32 10.28
CA ARG A 75 -4.12 -0.90 11.08
C ARG A 75 -4.96 0.26 11.58
N HIS A 76 -6.16 0.40 11.03
CA HIS A 76 -7.17 1.26 11.62
C HIS A 76 -7.65 0.56 12.90
N GLU A 77 -7.01 0.86 14.02
CA GLU A 77 -7.46 0.37 15.32
C GLU A 77 -8.77 1.08 15.66
N ILE A 78 -9.90 0.38 15.51
CA ILE A 78 -11.20 0.90 15.93
C ILE A 78 -11.27 0.79 17.45
N ARG A 79 -10.93 1.88 18.14
CA ARG A 79 -11.12 1.98 19.59
C ARG A 79 -12.53 2.48 19.90
N ILE A 80 -13.34 1.62 20.51
CA ILE A 80 -14.63 2.01 21.07
C ILE A 80 -14.37 2.78 22.38
N SER A 81 -14.84 4.02 22.47
CA SER A 81 -14.71 4.79 23.72
C SER A 81 -15.60 4.18 24.82
N PRO A 82 -15.26 4.33 26.11
CA PRO A 82 -16.09 3.84 27.20
C PRO A 82 -17.54 4.35 27.13
N THR A 83 -17.74 5.59 26.68
CA THR A 83 -19.06 6.18 26.48
C THR A 83 -19.85 5.46 25.40
N VAL A 84 -19.23 5.20 24.24
CA VAL A 84 -19.88 4.46 23.14
C VAL A 84 -20.18 3.02 23.54
N ALA A 85 -19.26 2.36 24.27
CA ALA A 85 -19.49 1.01 24.79
C ALA A 85 -20.71 0.96 25.72
N ARG A 86 -20.84 1.94 26.62
CA ARG A 86 -21.99 2.05 27.53
C ARG A 86 -23.30 2.26 26.78
N GLN A 87 -23.30 3.14 25.78
CA GLN A 87 -24.50 3.39 24.95
C GLN A 87 -24.93 2.14 24.19
N LEU A 88 -23.98 1.44 23.55
CA LEU A 88 -24.26 0.18 22.85
C LEU A 88 -24.86 -0.87 23.79
N TYR A 89 -24.33 -0.98 25.01
CA TYR A 89 -24.85 -1.90 26.02
C TYR A 89 -26.29 -1.56 26.44
N GLN A 90 -26.57 -0.29 26.73
CA GLN A 90 -27.91 0.17 27.13
C GLN A 90 -28.94 -0.08 26.03
N GLN A 91 -28.61 0.31 24.79
CA GLN A 91 -29.49 0.09 23.63
C GLN A 91 -29.72 -1.41 23.37
N GLY A 92 -28.69 -2.25 23.55
CA GLY A 92 -28.83 -3.70 23.45
C GLY A 92 -29.80 -4.27 24.48
N ALA A 93 -29.71 -3.83 25.74
CA ALA A 93 -30.61 -4.27 26.81
C ALA A 93 -32.06 -3.84 26.55
N GLU A 94 -32.29 -2.61 26.09
CA GLU A 94 -33.62 -2.11 25.73
C GLU A 94 -34.23 -2.87 24.55
N GLN A 95 -33.41 -3.20 23.55
CA GLN A 95 -33.83 -3.97 22.39
C GLN A 95 -34.21 -5.40 22.77
N ALA A 96 -33.40 -6.07 23.59
CA ALA A 96 -33.68 -7.42 24.08
C ALA A 96 -35.02 -7.46 24.82
N GLY A 97 -35.23 -6.55 25.77
CA GLY A 97 -36.50 -6.49 26.50
C GLY A 97 -37.71 -6.15 25.61
N ARG A 98 -37.51 -5.46 24.48
CA ARG A 98 -38.59 -5.25 23.49
C ARG A 98 -38.95 -6.54 22.76
N LEU A 99 -37.95 -7.31 22.35
CA LEU A 99 -38.14 -8.58 21.66
C LEU A 99 -38.82 -9.61 22.58
N ASP A 100 -38.40 -9.72 23.84
CA ASP A 100 -39.03 -10.62 24.83
C ASP A 100 -40.52 -10.31 25.02
N ARG A 101 -40.91 -9.03 24.93
CA ARG A 101 -42.32 -8.61 25.01
C ARG A 101 -43.11 -8.86 23.72
N GLN A 102 -42.44 -9.02 22.59
CA GLN A 102 -43.08 -9.34 21.31
C GLN A 102 -43.21 -10.85 21.08
N GLU A 103 -42.41 -11.66 21.78
CA GLU A 103 -42.46 -13.13 21.74
C GLU A 103 -43.47 -13.74 22.75
N GLN A 104 -44.02 -12.94 23.66
CA GLN A 104 -45.10 -13.29 24.59
C GLN A 104 -46.49 -12.97 24.01
#